data_AF-A0A6G0WWW8-F1
#
_entry.id   AF-A0A6G0WWW8-F1
#
_cell.length_a   1.000
_cell.length_b   1.000
_cell.length_c   1.000
_cell.angle_alpha   90.00
_cell.angle_beta   90.00
_cell.angle_gamma   90.00
#
_symmetry.space_group_name_H-M   'P 1'
#
loop_
_entity.id
_entity.type
_entity.pdbx_description
1 polymer ?
#
loop_
_entity_poly.entity_id
_entity_poly.type
_entity_poly.pdbx_seq_one_letter_code
_entity_poly.pdbx_strand_id
1 'polypeptide(L)'
;MRRPTKTSSKKIARDRPRRLSDDGDAISTKRNSSSDPEGYDEQYALTDECSVEESVGWLNCECVLSLLLIGVLVALPFNLHHTKVDLIQSRDNYIVKAVEMVKVGACDDAVMLYERALVVDDSAHIHNQMADALSQCGKTSEALAHYMFAIHLEETNKRKVPSLMAIGDLYLKNMNYPMASKSFESIVSILRDEPTTDLVEAYIKLAKVDVGRRSFSAAYSHYTAASDLIVGDTMQAEVHYRMGHCALVMGKLQLAIDNFKIACAKASPAQKSLFVHSLAYAYLEHGMIAKGNQELDQLFSTNSMYTEERYIRASFQDHHYSSGRAPAQYISQLFDLHAHRSDFPNNLDSFLQLHGILFVQSAPKAVSTALQEKIGVSEGDRWLDVIDLGCGSGSSMQYFRSLSNYVLGIDVSPISVENARRRLDMYDDLKIGDILDVGSTLPDSSCDLVLALNTLQYFGDLRQIFQLVQRLLRPGGTFAFNVDAFNEDANGHQFSLRFSGRWKHDIAYISELGSHFGFALIHSERIEDTQPFQQANGEPIRRVSDGKAFSDVYLFQKSEDNM
;
A
#
# COMPACT_ATOMS: atom_id res chain seq x y z
N MET A 1 -18.17 13.96 -14.52
CA MET A 1 -17.14 13.22 -15.26
C MET A 1 -17.65 12.99 -16.68
N ARG A 2 -17.12 13.66 -17.71
CA ARG A 2 -17.42 13.31 -19.11
C ARG A 2 -16.13 13.35 -19.92
N ARG A 3 -15.78 12.23 -20.56
CA ARG A 3 -14.90 12.28 -21.73
C ARG A 3 -15.69 12.94 -22.88
N PRO A 4 -15.06 13.77 -23.71
CA PRO A 4 -15.71 14.28 -24.91
C PRO A 4 -16.06 13.09 -25.81
N THR A 5 -17.32 13.01 -26.20
CA THR A 5 -17.82 12.06 -27.20
C THR A 5 -17.03 12.26 -28.50
N LYS A 6 -16.23 11.26 -28.89
CA LYS A 6 -15.58 11.27 -30.20
C LYS A 6 -16.65 11.06 -31.26
N THR A 7 -17.11 12.15 -31.87
CA THR A 7 -17.87 12.09 -33.12
C THR A 7 -16.96 11.54 -34.22
N SER A 8 -17.22 10.29 -34.60
CA SER A 8 -16.69 9.65 -35.81
C SER A 8 -16.79 10.59 -37.01
N SER A 9 -15.65 11.07 -37.51
CA SER A 9 -15.58 11.76 -38.79
C SER A 9 -14.32 11.36 -39.55
N LYS A 10 -14.59 10.59 -40.61
CA LYS A 10 -13.87 10.46 -41.89
C LYS A 10 -12.36 10.14 -41.88
N LYS A 11 -12.08 8.92 -42.37
CA LYS A 11 -10.84 8.50 -43.03
C LYS A 11 -10.29 9.59 -43.94
N ILE A 12 -9.06 10.04 -43.68
CA ILE A 12 -8.16 10.58 -44.71
C ILE A 12 -6.79 9.93 -44.49
N ALA A 13 -6.40 9.12 -45.47
CA ALA A 13 -5.07 8.56 -45.58
C ALA A 13 -4.07 9.67 -45.90
N ARG A 14 -2.90 9.67 -45.24
CA ARG A 14 -1.71 10.37 -45.73
C ARG A 14 -0.45 9.55 -45.48
N ASP A 15 0.34 9.53 -46.54
CA ASP A 15 1.52 8.73 -46.82
C ASP A 15 2.69 8.94 -45.86
N ARG A 16 3.45 7.86 -45.66
CA ARG A 16 4.85 7.90 -45.20
C ARG A 16 5.75 8.19 -46.40
N PRO A 17 6.78 9.05 -46.27
CA PRO A 17 7.96 8.96 -47.12
C PRO A 17 9.03 8.06 -46.49
N ARG A 18 9.71 7.37 -47.40
CA ARG A 18 10.75 6.36 -47.20
C ARG A 18 12.07 6.95 -46.69
N ARG A 19 12.83 6.03 -46.06
CA ARG A 19 14.28 6.05 -45.88
C ARG A 19 15.01 6.31 -47.21
N LEU A 20 16.09 7.06 -47.14
CA LEU A 20 17.22 6.99 -48.06
C LEU A 20 18.47 6.63 -47.25
N SER A 21 19.22 5.69 -47.82
CA SER A 21 20.48 5.14 -47.37
C SER A 21 21.66 5.86 -48.03
N ASP A 22 22.82 5.57 -47.45
CA ASP A 22 24.14 5.39 -48.06
C ASP A 22 25.17 6.52 -48.09
N ASP A 23 26.39 6.00 -47.90
CA ASP A 23 27.75 6.50 -48.09
C ASP A 23 28.31 7.39 -46.95
N GLY A 24 29.35 7.01 -46.20
CA GLY A 24 30.49 6.14 -46.53
C GLY A 24 31.71 7.02 -46.83
N ASP A 25 32.60 7.21 -45.85
CA ASP A 25 34.06 7.03 -46.01
C ASP A 25 34.88 7.61 -44.85
N ALA A 26 35.88 6.83 -44.47
CA ALA A 26 36.95 7.16 -43.54
C ALA A 26 38.15 7.78 -44.28
N ILE A 27 39.03 8.50 -43.57
CA ILE A 27 40.51 8.36 -43.54
C ILE A 27 41.22 9.66 -43.10
N SER A 28 41.92 9.52 -41.97
CA SER A 28 43.28 9.97 -41.59
C SER A 28 43.84 11.40 -41.80
N THR A 29 44.23 11.97 -40.64
CA THR A 29 45.57 12.45 -40.21
C THR A 29 46.34 13.62 -40.88
N LYS A 30 46.92 14.42 -39.96
CA LYS A 30 48.21 15.17 -39.93
C LYS A 30 48.30 16.65 -40.37
N ARG A 31 48.53 17.49 -39.33
CA ARG A 31 49.61 18.49 -39.08
C ARG A 31 50.24 19.29 -40.24
N ASN A 32 50.33 20.61 -40.02
CA ASN A 32 51.49 21.52 -40.15
C ASN A 32 51.05 22.91 -39.57
N SER A 33 51.66 23.54 -38.56
CA SER A 33 52.98 24.22 -38.44
C SER A 33 53.16 25.48 -39.30
N SER A 34 53.43 26.61 -38.64
CA SER A 34 53.99 27.87 -39.18
C SER A 34 54.80 28.51 -38.03
N SER A 35 56.13 28.43 -38.01
CA SER A 35 57.14 29.35 -38.62
C SER A 35 57.50 30.55 -37.72
N ASP A 36 58.64 30.44 -36.99
CA ASP A 36 59.91 31.24 -37.05
C ASP A 36 59.87 32.66 -37.68
N PRO A 37 60.82 33.61 -37.38
CA PRO A 37 62.27 33.33 -37.36
C PRO A 37 63.27 34.22 -36.54
N GLU A 38 64.48 33.65 -36.39
CA GLU A 38 65.85 34.19 -36.65
C GLU A 38 66.63 35.20 -35.76
N GLY A 39 67.93 34.86 -35.60
CA GLY A 39 69.10 35.75 -35.38
C GLY A 39 70.06 35.24 -34.27
N TYR A 40 71.02 34.34 -34.51
CA TYR A 40 72.45 34.58 -34.89
C TYR A 40 73.15 35.71 -34.08
N ASP A 41 74.34 35.60 -33.47
CA ASP A 41 75.57 34.90 -33.88
C ASP A 41 76.66 34.80 -32.76
N GLU A 42 77.55 33.81 -32.94
CA GLU A 42 79.01 33.68 -32.68
C GLU A 42 79.73 34.38 -31.48
N GLN A 43 80.51 33.72 -30.61
CA GLN A 43 81.76 32.91 -30.70
C GLN A 43 83.12 33.67 -30.62
N TYR A 44 83.91 33.26 -29.60
CA TYR A 44 85.39 33.19 -29.43
C TYR A 44 86.31 34.44 -29.35
N ALA A 45 87.06 34.53 -28.23
CA ALA A 45 88.54 34.58 -28.11
C ALA A 45 88.94 35.21 -26.73
N LEU A 46 89.54 34.48 -25.77
CA LEU A 46 90.97 34.13 -25.56
C LEU A 46 91.87 35.27 -25.00
N THR A 47 92.67 34.90 -23.97
CA THR A 47 93.88 35.54 -23.37
C THR A 47 93.68 36.71 -22.38
N ASP A 48 94.42 36.90 -21.29
CA ASP A 48 95.32 36.09 -20.44
C ASP A 48 95.66 36.96 -19.20
N GLU A 49 96.17 36.32 -18.14
CA GLU A 49 97.01 36.88 -17.04
C GLU A 49 96.47 37.69 -15.83
N CYS A 50 96.83 37.13 -14.65
CA CYS A 50 97.35 37.74 -13.41
C CYS A 50 96.46 37.91 -12.14
N SER A 51 96.55 36.88 -11.27
CA SER A 51 96.73 36.88 -9.79
C SER A 51 95.87 37.78 -8.87
N VAL A 52 95.21 37.17 -7.88
CA VAL A 52 95.58 37.11 -6.44
C VAL A 52 94.47 36.36 -5.67
N GLU A 53 94.89 35.57 -4.68
CA GLU A 53 94.10 34.72 -3.78
C GLU A 53 92.95 35.44 -3.06
N GLU A 54 91.79 34.77 -2.89
CA GLU A 54 91.25 34.42 -1.57
C GLU A 54 90.02 33.50 -1.66
N SER A 55 89.95 32.60 -0.68
CA SER A 55 89.01 31.50 -0.46
C SER A 55 87.53 31.88 -0.33
N VAL A 56 86.62 30.93 -0.65
CA VAL A 56 85.53 30.42 0.23
C VAL A 56 84.56 29.49 -0.54
N GLY A 57 84.36 28.28 -0.02
CA GLY A 57 83.03 27.62 0.06
C GLY A 57 82.50 26.79 -1.11
N TRP A 58 83.03 25.57 -1.32
CA TRP A 58 82.28 24.52 -2.03
C TRP A 58 81.35 23.80 -1.05
N LEU A 59 80.04 24.06 -1.13
CA LEU A 59 79.01 23.16 -0.61
C LEU A 59 78.50 22.31 -1.79
N ASN A 60 78.78 21.02 -1.78
CA ASN A 60 78.39 20.08 -2.83
C ASN A 60 76.86 20.04 -3.02
N CYS A 61 76.37 20.42 -4.21
CA CYS A 61 74.95 20.42 -4.57
C CYS A 61 74.28 19.04 -4.46
N GLU A 62 75.03 17.93 -4.52
CA GLU A 62 74.48 16.58 -4.43
C GLU A 62 73.96 16.21 -3.02
N CYS A 63 74.56 16.77 -1.97
CA CYS A 63 74.10 16.52 -0.60
C CYS A 63 72.79 17.25 -0.28
N VAL A 64 72.59 18.45 -0.83
CA VAL A 64 71.37 19.24 -0.63
C VAL A 64 70.19 18.61 -1.38
N LEU A 65 70.41 18.14 -2.61
CA LEU A 65 69.41 17.41 -3.39
C LEU A 65 69.01 16.08 -2.72
N SER A 66 69.97 15.36 -2.14
CA SER A 66 69.70 14.12 -1.41
C SER A 66 68.90 14.35 -0.13
N LEU A 67 69.23 15.40 0.64
CA LEU A 67 68.48 15.79 1.84
C LEU A 67 67.08 16.33 1.52
N LEU A 68 66.91 17.04 0.40
CA LEU A 68 65.59 17.46 -0.10
C LEU A 68 64.76 16.25 -0.53
N LEU A 69 65.34 15.27 -1.22
CA LEU A 69 64.63 14.06 -1.64
C LEU A 69 64.20 13.22 -0.41
N ILE A 70 65.06 13.09 0.60
CA ILE A 70 64.73 12.45 1.88
C ILE A 70 63.65 13.25 2.61
N GLY A 71 63.74 14.58 2.65
CA GLY A 71 62.72 15.46 3.24
C GLY A 71 61.36 15.31 2.56
N VAL A 72 61.32 15.23 1.21
CA VAL A 72 60.10 14.99 0.44
C VAL A 72 59.55 13.59 0.66
N LEU A 73 60.40 12.55 0.68
CA LEU A 73 60.01 11.16 0.92
C LEU A 73 59.54 10.91 2.37
N VAL A 74 60.10 11.64 3.34
CA VAL A 74 59.68 11.60 4.74
C VAL A 74 58.40 12.43 4.96
N ALA A 75 58.22 13.54 4.25
CA ALA A 75 57.02 14.38 4.36
C ALA A 75 55.81 13.83 3.58
N LEU A 76 56.02 13.07 2.51
CA LEU A 76 54.97 12.45 1.67
C LEU A 76 53.97 11.61 2.49
N PRO A 77 54.39 10.66 3.36
CA PRO A 77 53.49 9.88 4.20
C PRO A 77 52.65 10.74 5.15
N PHE A 78 53.23 11.78 5.74
CA PHE A 78 52.53 12.65 6.70
C PHE A 78 51.54 13.61 6.02
N ASN A 79 51.90 14.15 4.85
CA ASN A 79 51.03 15.07 4.11
C ASN A 79 49.85 14.35 3.45
N LEU A 80 50.05 13.11 3.00
CA LEU A 80 48.98 12.21 2.52
C LEU A 80 48.03 11.78 3.64
N HIS A 81 48.54 11.59 4.86
CA HIS A 81 47.69 11.25 6.01
C HIS A 81 46.77 12.41 6.41
N HIS A 82 47.27 13.65 6.46
CA HIS A 82 46.46 14.83 6.78
C HIS A 82 45.38 15.08 5.72
N THR A 83 45.76 15.08 4.43
CA THR A 83 44.80 15.27 3.33
C THR A 83 43.73 14.16 3.27
N LYS A 84 44.09 12.90 3.53
CA LYS A 84 43.13 11.80 3.59
C LYS A 84 42.15 11.95 4.75
N VAL A 85 42.59 12.40 5.92
CA VAL A 85 41.73 12.65 7.08
C VAL A 85 40.76 13.81 6.79
N ASP A 86 41.21 14.90 6.17
CA ASP A 86 40.37 16.04 5.81
C ASP A 86 39.31 15.67 4.75
N LEU A 87 39.69 14.86 3.76
CA LEU A 87 38.76 14.34 2.75
C LEU A 87 37.69 13.44 3.38
N ILE A 88 38.08 12.54 4.29
CA ILE A 88 37.13 11.66 5.01
C ILE A 88 36.16 12.49 5.87
N GLN A 89 36.66 13.51 6.59
CA GLN A 89 35.80 14.42 7.35
C GLN A 89 34.84 15.20 6.44
N SER A 90 35.28 15.60 5.25
CA SER A 90 34.42 16.27 4.27
C SER A 90 33.31 15.35 3.73
N ARG A 91 33.63 14.07 3.46
CA ARG A 91 32.66 13.05 3.06
C ARG A 91 31.58 12.85 4.12
N ASP A 92 31.98 12.64 5.37
CA ASP A 92 31.03 12.38 6.46
C ASP A 92 30.12 13.61 6.70
N ASN A 93 30.66 14.81 6.55
CA ASN A 93 29.88 16.05 6.58
C ASN A 93 28.85 16.14 5.44
N TYR A 94 29.20 15.72 4.22
CA TYR A 94 28.25 15.67 3.11
C TYR A 94 27.12 14.67 3.37
N ILE A 95 27.44 13.48 3.86
CA ILE A 95 26.46 12.43 4.18
C ILE A 95 25.48 12.92 5.26
N VAL A 96 25.98 13.47 6.36
CA VAL A 96 25.14 13.98 7.46
C VAL A 96 24.17 15.06 6.96
N LYS A 97 24.69 16.03 6.19
CA LYS A 97 23.84 17.07 5.59
C LYS A 97 22.82 16.49 4.60
N ALA A 98 23.20 15.50 3.80
CA ALA A 98 22.29 14.86 2.87
C ALA A 98 21.11 14.20 3.60
N VAL A 99 21.39 13.46 4.69
CA VAL A 99 20.35 12.85 5.54
C VAL A 99 19.42 13.91 6.14
N GLU A 100 19.94 15.07 6.54
CA GLU A 100 19.10 16.19 7.00
C GLU A 100 18.19 16.73 5.89
N MET A 101 18.72 16.92 4.68
CA MET A 101 17.95 17.38 3.52
C MET A 101 16.82 16.41 3.15
N VAL A 102 17.06 15.09 3.24
CA VAL A 102 16.01 14.08 3.05
C VAL A 102 14.88 14.27 4.07
N LYS A 103 15.20 14.52 5.34
CA LYS A 103 14.18 14.72 6.40
C LYS A 103 13.29 15.94 6.16
N VAL A 104 13.82 17.00 5.56
CA VAL A 104 13.05 18.20 5.19
C VAL A 104 12.41 18.11 3.81
N GLY A 105 12.56 16.98 3.10
CA GLY A 105 11.99 16.77 1.76
C GLY A 105 12.75 17.48 0.64
N ALA A 106 13.93 18.03 0.91
CA ALA A 106 14.82 18.66 -0.07
C ALA A 106 15.61 17.60 -0.85
N CYS A 107 14.86 16.85 -1.67
CA CYS A 107 15.33 15.69 -2.40
C CYS A 107 16.53 15.95 -3.32
N ASP A 108 16.48 17.00 -4.14
CA ASP A 108 17.53 17.27 -5.11
C ASP A 108 18.83 17.75 -4.42
N ASP A 109 18.70 18.51 -3.32
CA ASP A 109 19.85 18.94 -2.50
C ASP A 109 20.52 17.74 -1.81
N ALA A 110 19.73 16.80 -1.31
CA ALA A 110 20.25 15.56 -0.73
C ALA A 110 21.04 14.74 -1.76
N VAL A 111 20.50 14.57 -2.96
CA VAL A 111 21.15 13.85 -4.07
C VAL A 111 22.48 14.51 -4.43
N MET A 112 22.52 15.84 -4.60
CA MET A 112 23.76 16.57 -4.87
C MET A 112 24.82 16.37 -3.77
N LEU A 113 24.42 16.33 -2.51
CA LEU A 113 25.34 16.09 -1.39
C LEU A 113 25.89 14.65 -1.39
N TYR A 114 25.06 13.66 -1.73
CA TYR A 114 25.54 12.28 -1.92
C TYR A 114 26.48 12.15 -3.11
N GLU A 115 26.21 12.81 -4.24
CA GLU A 115 27.13 12.83 -5.38
C GLU A 115 28.50 13.40 -5.00
N ARG A 116 28.53 14.47 -4.19
CA ARG A 116 29.78 15.01 -3.65
C ARG A 116 30.50 14.03 -2.74
N ALA A 117 29.77 13.26 -1.93
CA ALA A 117 30.34 12.23 -1.08
C ALA A 117 30.94 11.08 -1.93
N LEU A 118 30.26 10.66 -3.02
CA LEU A 118 30.73 9.62 -3.94
C LEU A 118 32.00 10.01 -4.69
N VAL A 119 32.20 11.29 -5.01
CA VAL A 119 33.46 11.78 -5.60
C VAL A 119 34.65 11.54 -4.66
N VAL A 120 34.42 11.56 -3.34
CA VAL A 120 35.47 11.33 -2.34
C VAL A 120 35.68 9.84 -2.08
N ASP A 121 34.60 9.06 -2.04
CA ASP A 121 34.60 7.63 -1.70
C ASP A 121 33.47 6.92 -2.44
N ASP A 122 33.81 6.23 -3.53
CA ASP A 122 32.87 5.42 -4.30
C ASP A 122 32.62 4.08 -3.60
N SER A 123 31.65 4.08 -2.68
CA SER A 123 31.35 2.93 -1.83
C SER A 123 29.88 2.51 -1.93
N ALA A 124 29.64 1.20 -1.79
CA ALA A 124 28.31 0.61 -1.76
C ALA A 124 27.40 1.23 -0.69
N HIS A 125 27.97 1.64 0.45
CA HIS A 125 27.23 2.27 1.54
C HIS A 125 26.61 3.60 1.13
N ILE A 126 27.38 4.48 0.48
CA ILE A 126 26.88 5.79 0.05
C ILE A 126 25.86 5.63 -1.08
N HIS A 127 26.11 4.70 -2.00
CA HIS A 127 25.14 4.37 -3.04
C HIS A 127 23.80 3.87 -2.48
N ASN A 128 23.81 3.03 -1.43
CA ASN A 128 22.58 2.60 -0.76
C ASN A 128 21.84 3.78 -0.11
N GLN A 129 22.54 4.67 0.60
CA GLN A 129 21.91 5.84 1.24
C GLN A 129 21.32 6.82 0.21
N MET A 130 22.04 7.04 -0.89
CA MET A 130 21.55 7.86 -2.01
C MET A 130 20.31 7.23 -2.65
N ALA A 131 20.31 5.91 -2.83
CA ALA A 131 19.16 5.17 -3.35
C ALA A 131 17.94 5.26 -2.41
N ASP A 132 18.14 5.18 -1.09
CA ASP A 132 17.08 5.37 -0.09
C ASP A 132 16.47 6.77 -0.21
N ALA A 133 17.30 7.80 -0.39
CA ALA A 133 16.85 9.18 -0.62
C ALA A 133 16.03 9.29 -1.92
N LEU A 134 16.57 8.80 -3.05
CA LEU A 134 15.89 8.81 -4.35
C LEU A 134 14.53 8.07 -4.30
N SER A 135 14.47 6.95 -3.58
CA SER A 135 13.24 6.17 -3.35
C SER A 135 12.18 6.97 -2.57
N GLN A 136 12.58 7.73 -1.54
CA GLN A 136 11.68 8.61 -0.80
C GLN A 136 11.15 9.75 -1.67
N CYS A 137 11.95 10.21 -2.64
CA CYS A 137 11.58 11.23 -3.62
C CYS A 137 10.73 10.70 -4.79
N GLY A 138 10.38 9.40 -4.79
CA GLY A 138 9.62 8.77 -5.87
C GLY A 138 10.42 8.50 -7.15
N LYS A 139 11.74 8.74 -7.16
CA LYS A 139 12.65 8.46 -8.28
C LYS A 139 13.08 6.98 -8.27
N THR A 140 12.10 6.09 -8.39
CA THR A 140 12.29 4.64 -8.24
C THR A 140 13.34 4.05 -9.17
N SER A 141 13.36 4.44 -10.45
CA SER A 141 14.30 3.88 -11.44
C SER A 141 15.75 4.25 -11.12
N GLU A 142 15.99 5.48 -10.68
CA GLU A 142 17.32 5.95 -10.28
C GLU A 142 17.77 5.27 -8.99
N ALA A 143 16.88 5.12 -8.01
CA ALA A 143 17.17 4.37 -6.78
C ALA A 143 17.59 2.92 -7.08
N LEU A 144 16.85 2.23 -7.97
CA LEU A 144 17.19 0.87 -8.38
C LEU A 144 18.59 0.79 -9.02
N ALA A 145 18.96 1.76 -9.85
CA ALA A 145 20.28 1.79 -10.49
C ALA A 145 21.41 1.88 -9.45
N HIS A 146 21.25 2.73 -8.43
CA HIS A 146 22.24 2.88 -7.37
C HIS A 146 22.34 1.66 -6.44
N TYR A 147 21.22 1.00 -6.08
CA TYR A 147 21.29 -0.27 -5.34
C TYR A 147 22.00 -1.36 -6.15
N MET A 148 21.71 -1.47 -7.45
CA MET A 148 22.37 -2.45 -8.31
C MET A 148 23.88 -2.17 -8.44
N PHE A 149 24.26 -0.90 -8.52
CA PHE A 149 25.67 -0.51 -8.53
C PHE A 149 26.36 -0.84 -7.20
N ALA A 150 25.71 -0.58 -6.06
CA ALA A 150 26.21 -0.97 -4.74
C ALA A 150 26.48 -2.49 -4.63
N ILE A 151 25.58 -3.33 -5.19
CA ILE A 151 25.78 -4.79 -5.25
C ILE A 151 27.01 -5.16 -6.08
N HIS A 152 27.30 -4.41 -7.14
CA HIS A 152 28.45 -4.66 -8.02
C HIS A 152 29.78 -4.29 -7.35
N LEU A 153 29.80 -3.24 -6.52
CA LEU A 153 30.99 -2.82 -5.76
C LEU A 153 31.37 -3.82 -4.66
N GLU A 154 30.43 -4.63 -4.16
CA GLU A 154 30.69 -5.56 -3.07
C GLU A 154 31.36 -6.86 -3.52
N GLU A 155 32.55 -7.13 -3.00
CA GLU A 155 33.37 -8.30 -3.36
C GLU A 155 32.80 -9.61 -2.81
N THR A 156 32.22 -9.57 -1.61
CA THR A 156 31.71 -10.77 -0.93
C THR A 156 30.20 -10.84 -1.01
N ASN A 157 29.65 -12.05 -1.13
CA ASN A 157 28.20 -12.24 -1.17
C ASN A 157 27.50 -11.72 0.09
N LYS A 158 28.11 -11.85 1.28
CA LYS A 158 27.52 -11.35 2.52
C LYS A 158 27.34 -9.83 2.54
N ARG A 159 28.31 -9.07 2.03
CA ARG A 159 28.19 -7.60 2.00
C ARG A 159 27.16 -7.08 1.00
N LYS A 160 26.70 -7.92 0.06
CA LYS A 160 25.59 -7.58 -0.86
C LYS A 160 24.22 -7.60 -0.18
N VAL A 161 24.08 -8.26 0.98
CA VAL A 161 22.79 -8.48 1.65
C VAL A 161 22.03 -7.19 1.94
N PRO A 162 22.61 -6.11 2.49
CA PRO A 162 21.88 -4.86 2.74
C PRO A 162 21.29 -4.26 1.45
N SER A 163 22.06 -4.22 0.36
CA SER A 163 21.59 -3.71 -0.93
C SER A 163 20.51 -4.61 -1.53
N LEU A 164 20.62 -5.94 -1.39
CA LEU A 164 19.60 -6.89 -1.82
C LEU A 164 18.30 -6.77 -1.01
N MET A 165 18.41 -6.48 0.29
CA MET A 165 17.25 -6.24 1.15
C MET A 165 16.53 -4.96 0.71
N ALA A 166 17.28 -3.87 0.53
CA ALA A 166 16.74 -2.58 0.12
C ALA A 166 16.08 -2.62 -1.27
N ILE A 167 16.72 -3.25 -2.26
CA ILE A 167 16.13 -3.40 -3.60
C ILE A 167 14.87 -4.29 -3.57
N GLY A 168 14.87 -5.35 -2.74
CA GLY A 168 13.72 -6.22 -2.52
C GLY A 168 12.54 -5.46 -1.92
N ASP A 169 12.79 -4.62 -0.91
CA ASP A 169 11.79 -3.75 -0.29
C ASP A 169 11.21 -2.73 -1.28
N LEU A 170 12.05 -2.14 -2.13
CA LEU A 170 11.59 -1.23 -3.17
C LEU A 170 10.71 -1.94 -4.21
N TYR A 171 11.08 -3.15 -4.63
CA TYR A 171 10.23 -3.95 -5.52
C TYR A 171 8.90 -4.32 -4.85
N LEU A 172 8.91 -4.69 -3.56
CA LEU A 172 7.71 -5.02 -2.80
C LEU A 172 6.78 -3.80 -2.67
N LYS A 173 7.32 -2.62 -2.35
CA LYS A 173 6.57 -1.35 -2.29
C LYS A 173 5.87 -1.02 -3.60
N ASN A 174 6.51 -1.34 -4.73
CA ASN A 174 5.96 -1.14 -6.07
C ASN A 174 5.15 -2.34 -6.59
N MET A 175 4.83 -3.31 -5.72
CA MET A 175 4.08 -4.53 -6.06
C MET A 175 4.72 -5.38 -7.18
N ASN A 176 6.02 -5.20 -7.45
CA ASN A 176 6.78 -6.05 -8.36
C ASN A 176 7.25 -7.32 -7.63
N TYR A 177 6.28 -8.17 -7.30
CA TYR A 177 6.52 -9.40 -6.56
C TYR A 177 7.54 -10.34 -7.23
N PRO A 178 7.58 -10.52 -8.57
CA PRO A 178 8.61 -11.33 -9.25
C PRO A 178 10.04 -10.93 -8.89
N MET A 179 10.35 -9.63 -8.95
CA MET A 179 11.69 -9.14 -8.65
C MET A 179 11.98 -9.13 -7.16
N ALA A 180 11.00 -8.76 -6.32
CA ALA A 180 11.16 -8.81 -4.86
C ALA A 180 11.53 -10.23 -4.37
N SER A 181 10.83 -11.26 -4.87
CA SER A 181 11.10 -12.68 -4.55
C SER A 181 12.55 -13.07 -4.88
N LYS A 182 13.02 -12.74 -6.08
CA LYS A 182 14.40 -13.04 -6.51
C LYS A 182 15.44 -12.40 -5.60
N SER A 183 15.21 -11.16 -5.18
CA SER A 183 16.10 -10.44 -4.27
C SER A 183 16.19 -11.14 -2.92
N PHE A 184 15.05 -11.46 -2.29
CA PHE A 184 15.04 -12.10 -0.98
C PHE A 184 15.48 -13.57 -1.03
N GLU A 185 15.16 -14.33 -2.09
CA GLU A 185 15.68 -15.68 -2.31
C GLU A 185 17.21 -15.71 -2.44
N SER A 186 17.79 -14.67 -3.06
CA SER A 186 19.25 -14.52 -3.13
C SER A 186 19.86 -14.35 -1.73
N ILE A 187 19.22 -13.57 -0.85
CA ILE A 187 19.65 -13.42 0.55
C ILE A 187 19.59 -14.76 1.29
N VAL A 188 18.47 -15.49 1.16
CA VAL A 188 18.32 -16.83 1.75
C VAL A 188 19.40 -17.80 1.25
N SER A 189 19.77 -17.73 -0.03
CA SER A 189 20.86 -18.56 -0.58
C SER A 189 22.23 -18.18 -0.03
N ILE A 190 22.48 -16.90 0.26
CA ILE A 190 23.75 -16.41 0.78
C ILE A 190 23.92 -16.76 2.26
N LEU A 191 22.82 -16.72 3.02
CA LEU A 191 22.81 -16.86 4.48
C LEU A 191 22.33 -18.24 4.97
N ARG A 192 22.10 -19.21 4.07
CA ARG A 192 21.47 -20.51 4.37
C ARG A 192 22.06 -21.23 5.59
N ASP A 193 23.39 -21.17 5.74
CA ASP A 193 24.12 -21.92 6.76
C ASP A 193 24.32 -21.10 8.06
N GLU A 194 23.79 -19.87 8.13
CA GLU A 194 23.99 -18.95 9.25
C GLU A 194 22.65 -18.38 9.75
N PRO A 195 22.20 -18.76 10.97
CA PRO A 195 20.97 -18.26 11.55
C PRO A 195 21.14 -16.81 12.01
N THR A 196 21.00 -15.88 11.07
CA THR A 196 21.15 -14.44 11.28
C THR A 196 19.80 -13.74 11.32
N THR A 197 19.76 -12.54 11.91
CA THR A 197 18.56 -11.69 11.89
C THR A 197 18.16 -11.33 10.46
N ASP A 198 19.13 -11.11 9.56
CA ASP A 198 18.87 -10.83 8.14
C ASP A 198 18.20 -12.00 7.42
N LEU A 199 18.55 -13.24 7.77
CA LEU A 199 17.90 -14.44 7.22
C LEU A 199 16.43 -14.54 7.68
N VAL A 200 16.16 -14.27 8.97
CA VAL A 200 14.79 -14.18 9.51
C VAL A 200 14.00 -13.12 8.77
N GLU A 201 14.58 -11.92 8.61
CA GLU A 201 13.93 -10.83 7.90
C GLU A 201 13.64 -11.21 6.44
N ALA A 202 14.59 -11.81 5.73
CA ALA A 202 14.40 -12.25 4.35
C ALA A 202 13.22 -13.23 4.22
N TYR A 203 13.07 -14.19 5.14
CA TYR A 203 11.92 -15.10 5.15
C TYR A 203 10.59 -14.36 5.42
N ILE A 204 10.55 -13.42 6.37
CA ILE A 204 9.36 -12.60 6.62
C ILE A 204 8.99 -11.77 5.38
N LYS A 205 9.99 -11.23 4.66
CA LYS A 205 9.78 -10.46 3.44
C LYS A 205 9.30 -11.34 2.28
N LEU A 206 9.85 -12.53 2.11
CA LEU A 206 9.33 -13.55 1.17
C LEU A 206 7.88 -13.90 1.48
N ALA A 207 7.55 -14.11 2.75
CA ALA A 207 6.18 -14.37 3.16
C ALA A 207 5.23 -13.21 2.79
N LYS A 208 5.67 -11.94 2.95
CA LYS A 208 4.91 -10.77 2.49
C LYS A 208 4.74 -10.73 0.97
N VAL A 209 5.80 -11.09 0.21
CA VAL A 209 5.72 -11.21 -1.26
C VAL A 209 4.66 -12.24 -1.64
N ASP A 210 4.65 -13.40 -0.97
CA ASP A 210 3.70 -14.47 -1.23
C ASP A 210 2.26 -14.09 -0.86
N VAL A 211 2.05 -13.37 0.24
CA VAL A 211 0.74 -12.79 0.57
C VAL A 211 0.27 -11.85 -0.54
N GLY A 212 1.15 -10.97 -1.04
CA GLY A 212 0.83 -10.07 -2.15
C GLY A 212 0.50 -10.81 -3.46
N ARG A 213 1.14 -11.95 -3.70
CA ARG A 213 0.84 -12.88 -4.80
C ARG A 213 -0.37 -13.79 -4.53
N ARG A 214 -0.96 -13.74 -3.33
CA ARG A 214 -2.04 -14.62 -2.87
C ARG A 214 -1.65 -16.09 -2.75
N SER A 215 -0.36 -16.38 -2.61
CA SER A 215 0.18 -17.71 -2.35
C SER A 215 0.27 -17.96 -0.84
N PHE A 216 -0.87 -18.07 -0.16
CA PHE A 216 -0.93 -18.16 1.30
C PHE A 216 -0.25 -19.40 1.88
N SER A 217 -0.21 -20.50 1.13
CA SER A 217 0.53 -21.70 1.54
C SER A 217 2.04 -21.47 1.55
N ALA A 218 2.58 -20.80 0.53
CA ALA A 218 4.00 -20.46 0.48
C ALA A 218 4.35 -19.40 1.55
N ALA A 219 3.49 -18.40 1.72
CA ALA A 219 3.62 -17.42 2.79
C ALA A 219 3.69 -18.08 4.17
N TYR A 220 2.80 -19.04 4.44
CA TYR A 220 2.81 -19.80 5.68
C TYR A 220 4.13 -20.56 5.86
N SER A 221 4.62 -21.24 4.81
CA SER A 221 5.92 -21.95 4.87
C SER A 221 7.10 -21.02 5.15
N HIS A 222 7.14 -19.84 4.53
CA HIS A 222 8.20 -18.85 4.79
C HIS A 222 8.10 -18.26 6.20
N TYR A 223 6.90 -18.00 6.72
CA TYR A 223 6.74 -17.61 8.12
C TYR A 223 7.17 -18.70 9.10
N THR A 224 6.89 -19.98 8.81
CA THR A 224 7.40 -21.10 9.62
C THR A 224 8.93 -21.12 9.64
N ALA A 225 9.57 -20.98 8.47
CA ALA A 225 11.03 -20.91 8.39
C ALA A 225 11.61 -19.73 9.19
N ALA A 226 10.92 -18.59 9.20
CA ALA A 226 11.28 -17.46 10.06
C ALA A 226 11.08 -17.78 11.55
N SER A 227 9.95 -18.39 11.94
CA SER A 227 9.63 -18.69 13.34
C SER A 227 10.63 -19.64 13.99
N ASP A 228 11.16 -20.59 13.22
CA ASP A 228 12.14 -21.57 13.70
C ASP A 228 13.50 -20.94 14.06
N LEU A 229 13.76 -19.73 13.56
CA LEU A 229 15.02 -18.99 13.73
C LEU A 229 14.92 -17.81 14.71
N ILE A 230 13.70 -17.41 15.12
CA ILE A 230 13.49 -16.26 16.00
C ILE A 230 13.79 -16.62 17.46
N VAL A 231 14.59 -15.76 18.13
CA VAL A 231 14.98 -15.94 19.55
C VAL A 231 14.23 -14.98 20.50
N GLY A 232 13.24 -14.19 20.01
CA GLY A 232 12.53 -13.19 20.82
C GLY A 232 11.00 -13.31 20.78
N ASP A 233 10.36 -13.17 21.95
CA ASP A 233 8.91 -13.33 22.09
C ASP A 233 8.10 -12.36 21.23
N THR A 234 8.46 -11.07 21.18
CA THR A 234 7.70 -10.07 20.42
C THR A 234 7.65 -10.35 18.92
N MET A 235 8.79 -10.71 18.32
CA MET A 235 8.85 -11.05 16.89
C MET A 235 8.17 -12.39 16.63
N GLN A 236 8.34 -13.36 17.54
CA GLN A 236 7.68 -14.66 17.43
C GLN A 236 6.15 -14.51 17.48
N ALA A 237 5.64 -13.64 18.36
CA ALA A 237 4.22 -13.34 18.46
C ALA A 237 3.67 -12.75 17.16
N GLU A 238 4.39 -11.80 16.55
CA GLU A 238 4.02 -11.17 15.28
C GLU A 238 4.01 -12.16 14.11
N VAL A 239 5.01 -13.04 14.02
CA VAL A 239 5.06 -14.07 12.97
C VAL A 239 3.92 -15.07 13.11
N HIS A 240 3.65 -15.57 14.33
CA HIS A 240 2.51 -16.47 14.55
C HIS A 240 1.17 -15.77 14.30
N TYR A 241 1.03 -14.49 14.64
CA TYR A 241 -0.17 -13.72 14.30
C TYR A 241 -0.41 -13.71 12.78
N ARG A 242 0.64 -13.45 11.99
CA ARG A 242 0.58 -13.48 10.51
C ARG A 242 0.28 -14.87 9.96
N MET A 243 0.89 -15.92 10.54
CA MET A 243 0.60 -17.31 10.20
C MET A 243 -0.86 -17.67 10.46
N GLY A 244 -1.42 -17.20 11.58
CA GLY A 244 -2.84 -17.37 11.92
C GLY A 244 -3.76 -16.79 10.86
N HIS A 245 -3.46 -15.58 10.37
CA HIS A 245 -4.22 -14.97 9.27
C HIS A 245 -4.07 -15.72 7.95
N CYS A 246 -2.86 -16.17 7.58
CA CYS A 246 -2.70 -17.04 6.41
C CYS A 246 -3.54 -18.31 6.54
N ALA A 247 -3.57 -18.93 7.73
CA ALA A 247 -4.38 -20.11 8.01
C ALA A 247 -5.89 -19.83 7.92
N LEU A 248 -6.35 -18.66 8.40
CA LEU A 248 -7.74 -18.21 8.24
C LEU A 248 -8.13 -18.05 6.77
N VAL A 249 -7.26 -17.50 5.92
CA VAL A 249 -7.52 -17.37 4.48
C VAL A 249 -7.58 -18.73 3.80
N MET A 250 -6.71 -19.66 4.20
CA MET A 250 -6.71 -21.04 3.71
C MET A 250 -7.87 -21.90 4.27
N GLY A 251 -8.70 -21.38 5.19
CA GLY A 251 -9.77 -22.14 5.86
C GLY A 251 -9.30 -23.15 6.90
N LYS A 252 -8.03 -23.12 7.29
CA LYS A 252 -7.45 -24.04 8.29
C LYS A 252 -7.69 -23.49 9.70
N LEU A 253 -8.95 -23.48 10.14
CA LEU A 253 -9.38 -22.81 11.38
C LEU A 253 -8.64 -23.31 12.63
N GLN A 254 -8.43 -24.62 12.78
CA GLN A 254 -7.68 -25.17 13.91
C GLN A 254 -6.22 -24.67 13.91
N LEU A 255 -5.58 -24.65 12.73
CA LEU A 255 -4.23 -24.14 12.56
C LEU A 255 -4.14 -22.64 12.87
N ALA A 256 -5.18 -21.87 12.53
CA ALA A 256 -5.28 -20.47 12.88
C ALA A 256 -5.35 -20.27 14.39
N ILE A 257 -6.23 -21.01 15.08
CA ILE A 257 -6.37 -20.99 16.54
C ILE A 257 -5.03 -21.29 17.22
N ASP A 258 -4.33 -22.34 16.77
CA ASP A 258 -3.07 -22.75 17.40
C ASP A 258 -1.98 -21.67 17.26
N ASN A 259 -1.88 -21.04 16.09
CA ASN A 259 -0.98 -19.91 15.87
C ASN A 259 -1.37 -18.68 16.71
N PHE A 260 -2.66 -18.32 16.75
CA PHE A 260 -3.10 -17.17 17.54
C PHE A 260 -2.89 -17.36 19.05
N LYS A 261 -2.99 -18.60 19.57
CA LYS A 261 -2.62 -18.89 20.96
C LYS A 261 -1.16 -18.59 21.25
N ILE A 262 -0.25 -19.02 20.37
CA ILE A 262 1.18 -18.73 20.51
C ILE A 262 1.42 -17.22 20.43
N ALA A 263 0.75 -16.54 19.49
CA ALA A 263 0.82 -15.10 19.38
C ALA A 263 0.37 -14.40 20.67
N CYS A 264 -0.79 -14.76 21.23
CA CYS A 264 -1.31 -14.18 22.47
C CYS A 264 -0.39 -14.44 23.68
N ALA A 265 0.20 -15.63 23.77
CA ALA A 265 1.08 -16.00 24.87
C ALA A 265 2.38 -15.18 24.89
N LYS A 266 2.86 -14.76 23.71
CA LYS A 266 4.13 -14.04 23.52
C LYS A 266 3.95 -12.55 23.22
N ALA A 267 2.71 -12.07 23.15
CA ALA A 267 2.38 -10.70 22.80
C ALA A 267 2.89 -9.70 23.85
N SER A 268 3.42 -8.57 23.37
CA SER A 268 3.57 -7.39 24.23
C SER A 268 2.20 -6.86 24.68
N PRO A 269 2.11 -6.07 25.77
CA PRO A 269 0.86 -5.44 26.18
C PRO A 269 0.17 -4.63 25.08
N ALA A 270 0.95 -4.01 24.18
CA ALA A 270 0.42 -3.25 23.05
C ALA A 270 -0.19 -4.13 21.95
N GLN A 271 0.29 -5.36 21.77
CA GLN A 271 -0.22 -6.30 20.75
C GLN A 271 -1.35 -7.19 21.27
N LYS A 272 -1.39 -7.41 22.59
CA LYS A 272 -2.20 -8.46 23.22
C LYS A 272 -3.68 -8.36 22.86
N SER A 273 -4.25 -7.16 22.89
CA SER A 273 -5.66 -6.94 22.57
C SER A 273 -6.01 -7.37 21.14
N LEU A 274 -5.23 -6.94 20.16
CA LEU A 274 -5.42 -7.30 18.75
C LEU A 274 -5.34 -8.83 18.54
N PHE A 275 -4.40 -9.48 19.22
CA PHE A 275 -4.17 -10.92 19.04
C PHE A 275 -5.27 -11.75 19.71
N VAL A 276 -5.70 -11.35 20.92
CA VAL A 276 -6.83 -11.98 21.63
C VAL A 276 -8.11 -11.82 20.82
N HIS A 277 -8.34 -10.65 20.21
CA HIS A 277 -9.46 -10.44 19.31
C HIS A 277 -9.44 -11.41 18.12
N SER A 278 -8.30 -11.57 17.44
CA SER A 278 -8.18 -12.54 16.33
C SER A 278 -8.36 -13.99 16.78
N LEU A 279 -7.86 -14.35 17.98
CA LEU A 279 -8.09 -15.67 18.56
C LEU A 279 -9.58 -15.92 18.84
N ALA A 280 -10.27 -14.94 19.42
CA ALA A 280 -11.70 -15.03 19.71
C ALA A 280 -12.52 -15.25 18.44
N TYR A 281 -12.27 -14.47 17.39
CA TYR A 281 -12.94 -14.64 16.10
C TYR A 281 -12.62 -15.98 15.45
N ALA A 282 -11.39 -16.47 15.55
CA ALA A 282 -11.04 -17.81 15.07
C ALA A 282 -11.83 -18.91 15.81
N TYR A 283 -12.03 -18.79 17.13
CA TYR A 283 -12.91 -19.70 17.87
C TYR A 283 -14.38 -19.59 17.42
N LEU A 284 -14.90 -18.38 17.23
CA LEU A 284 -16.27 -18.15 16.78
C LEU A 284 -16.52 -18.74 15.39
N GLU A 285 -15.60 -18.56 14.44
CA GLU A 285 -15.67 -19.16 13.11
C GLU A 285 -15.56 -20.68 13.15
N HIS A 286 -14.73 -21.23 14.05
CA HIS A 286 -14.62 -22.67 14.27
C HIS A 286 -15.87 -23.28 14.94
N GLY A 287 -16.80 -22.46 15.44
CA GLY A 287 -17.99 -22.90 16.16
C GLY A 287 -17.76 -23.17 17.66
N MET A 288 -16.58 -22.84 18.20
CA MET A 288 -16.27 -22.90 19.63
C MET A 288 -16.80 -21.64 20.36
N ILE A 289 -18.12 -21.42 20.30
CA ILE A 289 -18.76 -20.16 20.71
C ILE A 289 -18.44 -19.77 22.16
N ALA A 290 -18.51 -20.71 23.10
CA ALA A 290 -18.21 -20.44 24.50
C ALA A 290 -16.77 -19.92 24.72
N LYS A 291 -15.79 -20.49 24.00
CA LYS A 291 -14.40 -20.03 24.08
C LYS A 291 -14.23 -18.66 23.43
N GLY A 292 -14.82 -18.45 22.26
CA GLY A 292 -14.78 -17.15 21.59
C GLY A 292 -15.33 -16.02 22.47
N ASN A 293 -16.48 -16.25 23.11
CA ASN A 293 -17.08 -15.30 24.04
C ASN A 293 -16.20 -15.09 25.28
N GLN A 294 -15.61 -16.14 25.84
CA GLN A 294 -14.70 -16.03 26.99
C GLN A 294 -13.48 -15.14 26.69
N GLU A 295 -12.86 -15.30 25.51
CA GLU A 295 -11.72 -14.45 25.10
C GLU A 295 -12.15 -12.98 24.94
N LEU A 296 -13.35 -12.73 24.41
CA LEU A 296 -13.92 -11.39 24.28
C LEU A 296 -14.24 -10.77 25.64
N ASP A 297 -14.83 -11.52 26.55
CA ASP A 297 -15.12 -11.05 27.91
C ASP A 297 -13.83 -10.67 28.63
N GLN A 298 -12.77 -11.46 28.46
CA GLN A 298 -11.46 -11.12 28.99
C GLN A 298 -10.91 -9.84 28.35
N LEU A 299 -10.99 -9.70 27.03
CA LEU A 299 -10.54 -8.51 26.31
C LEU A 299 -11.26 -7.24 26.81
N PHE A 300 -12.56 -7.31 27.04
CA PHE A 300 -13.40 -6.17 27.43
C PHE A 300 -13.42 -5.89 28.93
N SER A 301 -12.89 -6.81 29.75
CA SER A 301 -12.68 -6.57 31.19
C SER A 301 -11.70 -5.42 31.46
N THR A 302 -10.86 -5.08 30.49
CA THR A 302 -9.93 -3.95 30.54
C THR A 302 -10.38 -2.82 29.63
N ASN A 303 -10.25 -1.57 30.08
CA ASN A 303 -10.61 -0.42 29.27
C ASN A 303 -9.50 -0.15 28.24
N SER A 304 -9.88 -0.06 26.96
CA SER A 304 -8.93 0.22 25.87
C SER A 304 -8.99 1.67 25.41
N MET A 305 -7.83 2.23 25.07
CA MET A 305 -7.72 3.54 24.41
C MET A 305 -7.82 3.44 22.89
N TYR A 306 -7.64 2.25 22.31
CA TYR A 306 -7.69 2.06 20.86
C TYR A 306 -9.12 2.12 20.34
N THR A 307 -9.33 2.88 19.26
CA THR A 307 -10.64 3.20 18.70
C THR A 307 -11.39 1.95 18.23
N GLU A 308 -10.69 1.04 17.57
CA GLU A 308 -11.19 -0.23 17.03
C GLU A 308 -11.63 -1.17 18.15
N GLU A 309 -10.84 -1.29 19.22
CA GLU A 309 -11.19 -2.14 20.37
C GLU A 309 -12.42 -1.61 21.10
N ARG A 310 -12.54 -0.29 21.26
CA ARG A 310 -13.76 0.33 21.81
C ARG A 310 -14.96 0.10 20.90
N TYR A 311 -14.76 0.13 19.58
CA TYR A 311 -15.82 -0.13 18.62
C TYR A 311 -16.32 -1.57 18.68
N ILE A 312 -15.41 -2.54 18.74
CA ILE A 312 -15.75 -3.95 18.88
C ILE A 312 -16.41 -4.20 20.24
N ARG A 313 -15.90 -3.63 21.34
CA ARG A 313 -16.61 -3.74 22.63
C ARG A 313 -18.03 -3.20 22.54
N ALA A 314 -18.21 -2.05 21.89
CA ALA A 314 -19.52 -1.47 21.68
C ALA A 314 -20.43 -2.37 20.83
N SER A 315 -19.88 -3.14 19.88
CA SER A 315 -20.68 -4.09 19.11
C SER A 315 -21.14 -5.28 19.95
N PHE A 316 -20.30 -5.77 20.87
CA PHE A 316 -20.60 -6.93 21.72
C PHE A 316 -21.41 -6.64 22.98
N GLN A 317 -21.23 -5.48 23.62
CA GLN A 317 -21.80 -5.19 24.94
C GLN A 317 -22.71 -3.96 24.94
N ASP A 318 -22.20 -2.83 24.46
CA ASP A 318 -22.85 -1.54 24.70
C ASP A 318 -23.97 -1.25 23.69
N HIS A 319 -23.92 -1.89 22.51
CA HIS A 319 -24.78 -1.65 21.34
C HIS A 319 -24.91 -0.18 20.94
N HIS A 320 -23.96 0.65 21.39
CA HIS A 320 -23.89 2.09 21.20
C HIS A 320 -22.43 2.53 21.05
N TYR A 321 -22.14 3.35 20.04
CA TYR A 321 -20.80 3.89 19.80
C TYR A 321 -20.88 5.37 19.46
N SER A 322 -20.16 6.19 20.25
CA SER A 322 -20.31 7.65 20.27
C SER A 322 -20.09 8.37 18.94
N SER A 323 -19.24 7.85 18.05
CA SER A 323 -19.01 8.47 16.74
C SER A 323 -20.17 8.27 15.75
N GLY A 324 -21.09 7.35 16.03
CA GLY A 324 -22.16 6.98 15.11
C GLY A 324 -21.70 6.33 13.81
N ARG A 325 -20.43 5.87 13.70
CA ARG A 325 -19.91 5.12 12.54
C ARG A 325 -18.73 4.22 12.90
N ALA A 326 -18.54 3.14 12.15
CA ALA A 326 -17.39 2.25 12.30
C ALA A 326 -16.07 2.98 11.95
N PRO A 327 -14.97 2.67 12.64
CA PRO A 327 -13.64 3.18 12.29
C PRO A 327 -13.22 2.71 10.89
N ALA A 328 -12.68 3.61 10.07
CA ALA A 328 -12.27 3.29 8.69
C ALA A 328 -11.24 2.14 8.63
N GLN A 329 -10.29 2.11 9.59
CA GLN A 329 -9.29 1.06 9.67
C GLN A 329 -9.90 -0.32 9.99
N TYR A 330 -10.90 -0.38 10.87
CA TYR A 330 -11.65 -1.61 11.13
C TYR A 330 -12.31 -2.14 9.85
N ILE A 331 -12.99 -1.28 9.10
CA ILE A 331 -13.66 -1.64 7.84
C ILE A 331 -12.63 -2.14 6.82
N SER A 332 -11.52 -1.40 6.63
CA SER A 332 -10.46 -1.79 5.69
C SER A 332 -9.90 -3.18 6.00
N GLN A 333 -9.55 -3.44 7.26
CA GLN A 333 -8.96 -4.73 7.67
C GLN A 333 -9.96 -5.89 7.49
N LEU A 334 -11.23 -5.67 7.84
CA LEU A 334 -12.28 -6.66 7.65
C LEU A 334 -12.45 -7.03 6.18
N PHE A 335 -12.52 -6.03 5.30
CA PHE A 335 -12.75 -6.25 3.87
C PHE A 335 -11.49 -6.68 3.12
N ASP A 336 -10.28 -6.36 3.59
CA ASP A 336 -9.05 -6.94 3.06
C ASP A 336 -9.02 -8.45 3.31
N LEU A 337 -9.38 -8.90 4.53
CA LEU A 337 -9.49 -10.31 4.87
C LEU A 337 -10.58 -11.02 4.05
N HIS A 338 -11.76 -10.41 3.93
CA HIS A 338 -12.84 -10.90 3.08
C HIS A 338 -12.39 -11.07 1.61
N ALA A 339 -11.73 -10.06 1.06
CA ALA A 339 -11.27 -10.04 -0.32
C ALA A 339 -10.20 -11.10 -0.61
N HIS A 340 -9.34 -11.39 0.36
CA HIS A 340 -8.38 -12.50 0.27
C HIS A 340 -9.06 -13.87 0.36
N ARG A 341 -10.05 -14.03 1.24
CA ARG A 341 -10.83 -15.27 1.38
C ARG A 341 -11.72 -15.58 0.18
N SER A 342 -12.09 -14.56 -0.59
CA SER A 342 -12.91 -14.73 -1.81
C SER A 342 -12.23 -15.60 -2.87
N ASP A 343 -10.90 -15.75 -2.83
CA ASP A 343 -10.16 -16.68 -3.70
C ASP A 343 -10.29 -18.16 -3.24
N PHE A 344 -10.83 -18.40 -2.04
CA PHE A 344 -11.01 -19.72 -1.39
C PHE A 344 -12.47 -19.90 -0.92
N PRO A 345 -13.45 -19.97 -1.84
CA PRO A 345 -14.88 -19.82 -1.53
C PRO A 345 -15.45 -20.85 -0.54
N ASN A 346 -14.90 -22.06 -0.47
CA ASN A 346 -15.34 -23.11 0.45
C ASN A 346 -15.20 -22.73 1.95
N ASN A 347 -14.56 -21.59 2.26
CA ASN A 347 -14.25 -21.14 3.61
C ASN A 347 -14.83 -19.75 3.95
N LEU A 348 -15.75 -19.23 3.12
CA LEU A 348 -16.23 -17.85 3.24
C LEU A 348 -17.53 -17.73 4.05
N ASP A 349 -18.36 -18.77 4.08
CA ASP A 349 -19.72 -18.70 4.64
C ASP A 349 -19.74 -18.38 6.13
N SER A 350 -18.89 -19.02 6.94
CA SER A 350 -18.81 -18.77 8.38
C SER A 350 -18.38 -17.34 8.70
N PHE A 351 -17.46 -16.79 7.90
CA PHE A 351 -17.01 -15.41 8.00
C PHE A 351 -18.12 -14.42 7.64
N LEU A 352 -18.78 -14.61 6.48
CA LEU A 352 -19.88 -13.73 6.05
C LEU A 352 -20.99 -13.66 7.10
N GLN A 353 -21.36 -14.81 7.65
CA GLN A 353 -22.40 -14.90 8.68
C GLN A 353 -21.97 -14.24 10.00
N LEU A 354 -20.73 -14.50 10.46
CA LEU A 354 -20.18 -13.89 11.67
C LEU A 354 -20.17 -12.36 11.60
N HIS A 355 -19.88 -11.81 10.42
CA HIS A 355 -19.81 -10.36 10.20
C HIS A 355 -21.10 -9.75 9.61
N GLY A 356 -22.16 -10.54 9.45
CA GLY A 356 -23.45 -10.07 8.90
C GLY A 356 -23.36 -9.56 7.45
N ILE A 357 -22.36 -10.00 6.68
CA ILE A 357 -22.17 -9.65 5.26
C ILE A 357 -23.10 -10.54 4.44
N LEU A 358 -24.39 -10.21 4.48
CA LEU A 358 -25.46 -10.94 3.82
C LEU A 358 -26.04 -10.15 2.64
N PHE A 359 -27.02 -10.74 1.95
CA PHE A 359 -27.72 -10.05 0.86
C PHE A 359 -26.82 -9.61 -0.31
N VAL A 360 -25.64 -10.22 -0.45
CA VAL A 360 -24.61 -9.86 -1.46
C VAL A 360 -25.16 -9.96 -2.88
N GLN A 361 -26.16 -10.83 -3.11
CA GLN A 361 -26.83 -10.99 -4.40
C GLN A 361 -28.27 -10.44 -4.40
N SER A 362 -29.01 -10.64 -3.30
CA SER A 362 -30.43 -10.26 -3.25
C SER A 362 -30.63 -8.75 -3.24
N ALA A 363 -29.83 -7.98 -2.49
CA ALA A 363 -29.96 -6.51 -2.47
C ALA A 363 -29.63 -5.84 -3.81
N PRO A 364 -28.51 -6.16 -4.50
CA PRO A 364 -28.26 -5.62 -5.84
C PRO A 364 -29.34 -6.00 -6.87
N LYS A 365 -29.85 -7.23 -6.82
CA LYS A 365 -30.91 -7.69 -7.72
C LYS A 365 -32.23 -6.93 -7.50
N ALA A 366 -32.64 -6.80 -6.25
CA ALA A 366 -33.77 -5.99 -5.79
C ALA A 366 -33.69 -4.55 -6.32
N VAL A 367 -32.58 -3.87 -6.03
CA VAL A 367 -32.34 -2.49 -6.48
C VAL A 367 -32.34 -2.36 -8.01
N SER A 368 -31.68 -3.27 -8.74
CA SER A 368 -31.67 -3.24 -10.21
C SER A 368 -33.07 -3.41 -10.79
N THR A 369 -33.88 -4.29 -10.20
CA THR A 369 -35.27 -4.51 -10.63
C THR A 369 -36.11 -3.25 -10.38
N ALA A 370 -36.01 -2.68 -9.18
CA ALA A 370 -36.72 -1.45 -8.82
C ALA A 370 -36.31 -0.25 -9.69
N LEU A 371 -35.03 -0.12 -10.06
CA LEU A 371 -34.56 0.92 -10.97
C LEU A 371 -35.20 0.80 -12.35
N GLN A 372 -35.24 -0.42 -12.91
CA GLN A 372 -35.85 -0.67 -14.22
C GLN A 372 -37.35 -0.34 -14.20
N GLU A 373 -38.06 -0.72 -13.14
CA GLU A 373 -39.51 -0.48 -13.01
C GLU A 373 -39.87 0.99 -12.72
N LYS A 374 -39.10 1.68 -11.88
CA LYS A 374 -39.46 3.03 -11.39
C LYS A 374 -38.85 4.15 -12.18
N ILE A 375 -37.63 3.98 -12.66
CA ILE A 375 -36.90 4.99 -13.44
C ILE A 375 -37.07 4.75 -14.95
N GLY A 376 -37.48 3.54 -15.36
CA GLY A 376 -37.72 3.21 -16.76
C GLY A 376 -36.43 2.93 -17.54
N VAL A 377 -35.40 2.44 -16.86
CA VAL A 377 -34.11 2.08 -17.47
C VAL A 377 -34.15 0.65 -17.98
N SER A 378 -33.59 0.42 -19.15
CA SER A 378 -33.48 -0.90 -19.75
C SER A 378 -32.02 -1.30 -19.97
N GLU A 379 -31.76 -2.60 -20.00
CA GLU A 379 -30.42 -3.11 -20.30
C GLU A 379 -29.93 -2.58 -21.66
N GLY A 380 -28.75 -1.98 -21.67
CA GLY A 380 -28.14 -1.43 -22.88
C GLY A 380 -28.35 0.07 -23.07
N ASP A 381 -29.22 0.72 -22.27
CA ASP A 381 -29.43 2.18 -22.33
C ASP A 381 -28.14 2.96 -22.08
N ARG A 382 -27.24 2.44 -21.22
CA ARG A 382 -25.93 3.01 -20.86
C ARG A 382 -26.01 4.53 -20.65
N TRP A 383 -26.89 4.96 -19.77
CA TRP A 383 -27.23 6.37 -19.58
C TRP A 383 -26.76 6.92 -18.24
N LEU A 384 -26.65 6.08 -17.20
CA LEU A 384 -26.35 6.53 -15.84
C LEU A 384 -24.85 6.78 -15.64
N ASP A 385 -24.51 7.96 -15.15
CA ASP A 385 -23.26 8.17 -14.43
C ASP A 385 -23.45 7.68 -12.98
N VAL A 386 -22.78 6.58 -12.61
CA VAL A 386 -22.96 5.87 -11.33
C VAL A 386 -21.78 6.12 -10.40
N ILE A 387 -22.07 6.37 -9.13
CA ILE A 387 -21.10 6.30 -8.03
C ILE A 387 -21.49 5.14 -7.12
N ASP A 388 -20.59 4.18 -6.95
CA ASP A 388 -20.76 3.00 -6.10
C ASP A 388 -19.95 3.17 -4.80
N LEU A 389 -20.65 3.52 -3.72
CA LEU A 389 -20.07 3.78 -2.40
C LEU A 389 -19.92 2.45 -1.63
N GLY A 390 -18.68 2.12 -1.25
CA GLY A 390 -18.35 0.82 -0.69
C GLY A 390 -18.43 -0.28 -1.75
N CYS A 391 -17.80 -0.05 -2.90
CA CYS A 391 -17.92 -0.96 -4.05
C CYS A 391 -17.39 -2.37 -3.78
N GLY A 392 -16.60 -2.55 -2.71
CA GLY A 392 -15.99 -3.82 -2.32
C GLY A 392 -15.19 -4.41 -3.46
N SER A 393 -15.31 -5.73 -3.65
CA SER A 393 -14.69 -6.43 -4.77
C SER A 393 -15.44 -6.22 -6.11
N GLY A 394 -16.52 -5.43 -6.14
CA GLY A 394 -17.24 -5.08 -7.37
C GLY A 394 -18.26 -6.10 -7.86
N SER A 395 -18.72 -7.01 -7.00
CA SER A 395 -19.71 -8.05 -7.38
C SER A 395 -21.06 -7.48 -7.77
N SER A 396 -21.49 -6.39 -7.12
CA SER A 396 -22.79 -5.76 -7.38
C SER A 396 -22.90 -5.18 -8.79
N MET A 397 -21.77 -4.83 -9.41
CA MET A 397 -21.76 -4.08 -10.67
C MET A 397 -22.24 -4.89 -11.88
N GLN A 398 -22.28 -6.22 -11.78
CA GLN A 398 -22.90 -7.06 -12.80
C GLN A 398 -24.38 -6.73 -13.05
N TYR A 399 -25.09 -6.15 -12.08
CA TYR A 399 -26.51 -5.78 -12.17
C TYR A 399 -26.75 -4.37 -12.71
N PHE A 400 -25.72 -3.53 -12.78
CA PHE A 400 -25.85 -2.10 -13.10
C PHE A 400 -24.99 -1.66 -14.28
N ARG A 401 -23.93 -2.42 -14.64
CA ARG A 401 -23.00 -2.04 -15.70
C ARG A 401 -23.69 -1.82 -17.06
N SER A 402 -24.69 -2.63 -17.40
CA SER A 402 -25.47 -2.50 -18.63
C SER A 402 -26.32 -1.22 -18.68
N LEU A 403 -26.65 -0.65 -17.52
CA LEU A 403 -27.42 0.59 -17.36
C LEU A 403 -26.51 1.83 -17.33
N SER A 404 -25.21 1.62 -17.14
CA SER A 404 -24.24 2.67 -16.78
C SER A 404 -23.44 3.17 -17.99
N ASN A 405 -23.43 4.49 -18.17
CA ASN A 405 -22.48 5.19 -19.05
C ASN A 405 -21.08 5.21 -18.43
N TYR A 406 -21.00 5.51 -17.14
CA TYR A 406 -19.76 5.64 -16.39
C TYR A 406 -19.95 5.11 -14.97
N VAL A 407 -18.96 4.41 -14.42
CA VAL A 407 -18.99 3.91 -13.04
C VAL A 407 -17.71 4.31 -12.30
N LEU A 408 -17.87 5.07 -11.22
CA LEU A 408 -16.84 5.31 -10.20
C LEU A 408 -17.12 4.44 -8.97
N GLY A 409 -16.18 3.57 -8.61
CA GLY A 409 -16.22 2.85 -7.34
C GLY A 409 -15.35 3.51 -6.29
N ILE A 410 -15.82 3.55 -5.05
CA ILE A 410 -15.06 4.03 -3.89
C ILE A 410 -15.12 2.94 -2.82
N ASP A 411 -13.96 2.51 -2.33
CA ASP A 411 -13.89 1.58 -1.19
C ASP A 411 -12.66 1.87 -0.34
N VAL A 412 -12.75 1.60 0.97
CA VAL A 412 -11.65 1.83 1.90
C VAL A 412 -10.61 0.72 1.83
N SER A 413 -10.98 -0.49 1.42
CA SER A 413 -10.11 -1.68 1.34
C SER A 413 -9.28 -1.69 0.05
N PRO A 414 -7.94 -1.55 0.13
CA PRO A 414 -7.08 -1.62 -1.05
C PRO A 414 -7.16 -2.96 -1.78
N ILE A 415 -7.32 -4.07 -1.03
CA ILE A 415 -7.40 -5.41 -1.61
C ILE A 415 -8.73 -5.61 -2.34
N SER A 416 -9.82 -5.07 -1.81
CA SER A 416 -11.14 -5.07 -2.46
C SER A 416 -11.12 -4.28 -3.76
N VAL A 417 -10.53 -3.07 -3.76
CA VAL A 417 -10.38 -2.26 -4.98
C VAL A 417 -9.51 -2.97 -6.02
N GLU A 418 -8.43 -3.63 -5.61
CA GLU A 418 -7.61 -4.43 -6.51
C GLU A 418 -8.39 -5.61 -7.11
N ASN A 419 -9.24 -6.28 -6.32
CA ASN A 419 -10.18 -7.28 -6.82
C ASN A 419 -11.19 -6.71 -7.82
N ALA A 420 -11.75 -5.53 -7.54
CA ALA A 420 -12.67 -4.85 -8.43
C ALA A 420 -12.00 -4.50 -9.76
N ARG A 421 -10.75 -4.02 -9.72
CA ARG A 421 -9.96 -3.70 -10.92
C ARG A 421 -9.73 -4.90 -11.84
N ARG A 422 -9.63 -6.11 -11.28
CA ARG A 422 -9.48 -7.36 -12.06
C ARG A 422 -10.77 -7.80 -12.75
N ARG A 423 -11.93 -7.31 -12.31
CA ARG A 423 -13.21 -7.53 -13.01
C ARG A 423 -13.25 -6.58 -14.21
N LEU A 424 -12.72 -7.06 -15.33
CA LEU A 424 -12.66 -6.30 -16.59
C LEU A 424 -14.03 -5.69 -16.93
N ASP A 425 -14.01 -4.43 -17.37
CA ASP A 425 -15.14 -3.67 -17.88
C ASP A 425 -16.30 -3.40 -16.89
N MET A 426 -16.10 -3.57 -15.57
CA MET A 426 -17.12 -3.22 -14.56
C MET A 426 -17.03 -1.75 -14.12
N TYR A 427 -15.82 -1.22 -13.92
CA TYR A 427 -15.58 0.14 -13.42
C TYR A 427 -14.76 0.95 -14.41
N ASP A 428 -15.10 2.22 -14.57
CA ASP A 428 -14.32 3.17 -15.37
C ASP A 428 -13.22 3.85 -14.53
N ASP A 429 -13.49 4.04 -13.24
CA ASP A 429 -12.54 4.57 -12.26
C ASP A 429 -12.78 3.95 -10.87
N LEU A 430 -11.71 3.87 -10.08
CA LEU A 430 -11.70 3.25 -8.76
C LEU A 430 -10.81 4.06 -7.81
N LYS A 431 -11.38 4.46 -6.67
CA LYS A 431 -10.67 5.21 -5.63
C LYS A 431 -10.60 4.42 -4.33
N ILE A 432 -9.41 4.40 -3.74
CA ILE A 432 -9.18 3.85 -2.40
C ILE A 432 -9.31 4.99 -1.39
N GLY A 433 -10.20 4.86 -0.41
CA GLY A 433 -10.34 5.82 0.68
C GLY A 433 -11.70 5.80 1.35
N ASP A 434 -11.85 6.62 2.40
CA ASP A 434 -13.14 6.79 3.08
C ASP A 434 -14.17 7.42 2.14
N ILE A 435 -15.41 6.92 2.20
CA ILE A 435 -16.51 7.39 1.36
C ILE A 435 -16.75 8.89 1.53
N LEU A 436 -16.71 9.41 2.76
CA LEU A 436 -16.96 10.83 3.03
C LEU A 436 -15.79 11.69 2.55
N ASP A 437 -14.56 11.26 2.82
CA ASP A 437 -13.35 11.98 2.43
C ASP A 437 -13.23 12.06 0.90
N VAL A 438 -13.28 10.90 0.22
CA VAL A 438 -13.21 10.83 -1.24
C VAL A 438 -14.40 11.54 -1.86
N GLY A 439 -15.61 11.28 -1.36
CA GLY A 439 -16.85 11.88 -1.84
C GLY A 439 -16.82 13.41 -1.78
N SER A 440 -16.27 13.99 -0.71
CA SER A 440 -16.15 15.45 -0.54
C SER A 440 -15.35 16.13 -1.66
N THR A 441 -14.42 15.41 -2.29
CA THR A 441 -13.59 15.93 -3.40
C THR A 441 -14.27 15.85 -4.76
N LEU A 442 -15.38 15.12 -4.87
CA LEU A 442 -16.10 14.98 -6.14
C LEU A 442 -16.96 16.22 -6.43
N PRO A 443 -17.15 16.59 -7.70
CA PRO A 443 -17.98 17.74 -8.06
C PRO A 443 -19.46 17.54 -7.70
N ASP A 444 -20.15 18.64 -7.42
CA ASP A 444 -21.60 18.67 -7.22
C ASP A 444 -22.34 18.24 -8.49
N SER A 445 -23.53 17.65 -8.33
CA SER A 445 -24.42 17.24 -9.44
C SER A 445 -23.68 16.46 -10.54
N SER A 446 -22.79 15.56 -10.14
CA SER A 446 -21.85 14.88 -11.03
C SER A 446 -22.29 13.49 -11.46
N CYS A 447 -23.38 12.96 -10.89
CA CYS A 447 -23.90 11.61 -11.16
C CYS A 447 -25.44 11.57 -11.19
N ASP A 448 -25.98 10.50 -11.78
CA ASP A 448 -27.42 10.22 -11.89
C ASP A 448 -27.88 9.17 -10.88
N LEU A 449 -26.97 8.29 -10.45
CA LEU A 449 -27.23 7.22 -9.50
C LEU A 449 -26.10 7.11 -8.49
N VAL A 450 -26.45 7.08 -7.21
CA VAL A 450 -25.54 6.65 -6.14
C VAL A 450 -26.02 5.31 -5.60
N LEU A 451 -25.12 4.34 -5.55
CA LEU A 451 -25.32 3.03 -4.93
C LEU A 451 -24.59 2.97 -3.59
N ALA A 452 -25.20 2.35 -2.59
CA ALA A 452 -24.55 2.00 -1.32
C ALA A 452 -25.06 0.65 -0.80
N LEU A 453 -24.64 -0.43 -1.48
CA LEU A 453 -25.16 -1.78 -1.26
C LEU A 453 -24.26 -2.55 -0.28
N ASN A 454 -24.81 -2.96 0.86
CA ASN A 454 -24.07 -3.54 1.99
C ASN A 454 -22.99 -2.61 2.59
N THR A 455 -23.19 -1.30 2.43
CA THR A 455 -22.25 -0.26 2.85
C THR A 455 -22.76 0.53 4.05
N LEU A 456 -24.04 0.96 4.04
CA LEU A 456 -24.56 1.89 5.04
C LEU A 456 -24.65 1.28 6.44
N GLN A 457 -24.61 -0.04 6.55
CA GLN A 457 -24.58 -0.75 7.83
C GLN A 457 -23.31 -0.49 8.65
N TYR A 458 -22.29 0.16 8.10
CA TYR A 458 -21.11 0.61 8.84
C TYR A 458 -21.23 2.05 9.38
N PHE A 459 -22.37 2.68 9.13
CA PHE A 459 -22.74 3.99 9.67
C PHE A 459 -24.02 3.79 10.50
N GLY A 460 -24.05 4.33 11.71
CA GLY A 460 -25.29 4.43 12.48
C GLY A 460 -26.03 5.72 12.13
N ASP A 461 -25.33 6.84 12.20
CA ASP A 461 -25.87 8.12 11.76
C ASP A 461 -25.61 8.33 10.27
N LEU A 462 -26.68 8.33 9.47
CA LEU A 462 -26.62 8.46 8.02
C LEU A 462 -26.73 9.92 7.54
N ARG A 463 -26.85 10.92 8.42
CA ARG A 463 -27.01 12.34 8.03
C ARG A 463 -25.92 12.82 7.08
N GLN A 464 -24.65 12.53 7.38
CA GLN A 464 -23.53 12.94 6.54
C GLN A 464 -23.52 12.24 5.17
N ILE A 465 -24.01 11.00 5.10
CA ILE A 465 -24.16 10.26 3.85
C ILE A 465 -25.27 10.88 3.01
N PHE A 466 -26.46 11.12 3.58
CA PHE A 466 -27.56 11.76 2.85
C PHE A 466 -27.16 13.16 2.35
N GLN A 467 -26.46 13.95 3.16
CA GLN A 467 -25.93 15.25 2.74
C GLN A 467 -24.94 15.13 1.57
N LEU A 468 -24.00 14.19 1.65
CA LEU A 468 -23.04 13.94 0.58
C LEU A 468 -23.77 13.53 -0.71
N VAL A 469 -24.68 12.56 -0.63
CA VAL A 469 -25.40 12.03 -1.79
C VAL A 469 -26.31 13.08 -2.42
N GLN A 470 -26.98 13.89 -1.60
CA GLN A 470 -27.76 15.03 -2.07
C GLN A 470 -26.91 15.96 -2.93
N ARG A 471 -25.69 16.28 -2.50
CA ARG A 471 -24.78 17.16 -3.25
C ARG A 471 -24.29 16.53 -4.55
N LEU A 472 -23.96 15.24 -4.53
CA LEU A 472 -23.42 14.51 -5.69
C LEU A 472 -24.46 14.27 -6.79
N LEU A 473 -25.71 14.03 -6.43
CA LEU A 473 -26.77 13.72 -7.39
C LEU A 473 -27.25 14.97 -8.14
N ARG A 474 -27.46 14.82 -9.44
CA ARG A 474 -28.23 15.78 -10.25
C ARG A 474 -29.68 15.85 -9.78
N PRO A 475 -30.41 16.96 -10.02
CA PRO A 475 -31.87 16.98 -9.86
C PRO A 475 -32.51 15.79 -10.59
N GLY A 476 -33.44 15.09 -9.93
CA GLY A 476 -34.06 13.87 -10.45
C GLY A 476 -33.20 12.60 -10.33
N GLY A 477 -31.94 12.70 -9.88
CA GLY A 477 -31.05 11.57 -9.65
C GLY A 477 -31.50 10.69 -8.48
N THR A 478 -31.06 9.43 -8.46
CA THR A 478 -31.53 8.41 -7.51
C THR A 478 -30.42 7.98 -6.54
N PHE A 479 -30.76 7.87 -5.26
CA PHE A 479 -29.96 7.17 -4.25
C PHE A 479 -30.58 5.81 -3.95
N ALA A 480 -29.82 4.73 -4.18
CA ALA A 480 -30.29 3.38 -3.92
C ALA A 480 -29.36 2.62 -2.97
N PHE A 481 -29.92 2.04 -1.92
CA PHE A 481 -29.16 1.40 -0.86
C PHE A 481 -29.97 0.35 -0.13
N ASN A 482 -29.29 -0.44 0.72
CA ASN A 482 -29.95 -1.31 1.68
C ASN A 482 -29.36 -1.12 3.08
N VAL A 483 -30.20 -1.31 4.11
CA VAL A 483 -29.80 -1.27 5.52
C VAL A 483 -30.30 -2.52 6.24
N ASP A 484 -29.63 -2.92 7.31
CA ASP A 484 -30.15 -3.98 8.18
C ASP A 484 -31.38 -3.43 8.93
N ALA A 485 -32.44 -4.24 9.01
CA ALA A 485 -33.69 -3.84 9.62
C ALA A 485 -33.84 -4.33 11.07
N PHE A 486 -34.66 -3.63 11.85
CA PHE A 486 -35.18 -4.16 13.11
C PHE A 486 -36.19 -5.28 12.85
N ASN A 487 -36.10 -6.38 13.62
CA ASN A 487 -37.06 -7.49 13.55
C ASN A 487 -38.31 -7.20 14.39
N GLU A 488 -38.16 -6.35 15.41
CA GLU A 488 -39.19 -5.93 16.36
C GLU A 488 -39.20 -4.38 16.42
N ASP A 489 -40.01 -3.77 17.29
CA ASP A 489 -39.99 -2.31 17.50
C ASP A 489 -38.58 -1.84 17.88
N ALA A 490 -38.14 -0.72 17.30
CA ALA A 490 -36.85 -0.11 17.60
C ALA A 490 -36.77 0.46 19.02
N ASN A 491 -37.85 0.41 19.81
CA ASN A 491 -37.96 0.92 21.18
C ASN A 491 -37.53 2.40 21.30
N GLY A 492 -37.84 3.19 20.26
CA GLY A 492 -37.50 4.61 20.17
C GLY A 492 -36.05 4.91 19.74
N HIS A 493 -35.23 3.90 19.44
CA HIS A 493 -33.89 4.12 18.88
C HIS A 493 -33.93 4.34 17.36
N GLN A 494 -33.24 5.35 16.85
CA GLN A 494 -33.11 5.59 15.41
C GLN A 494 -32.25 4.53 14.71
N PHE A 495 -31.21 4.05 15.40
CA PHE A 495 -30.30 3.02 14.94
C PHE A 495 -29.63 2.33 16.13
N SER A 496 -29.17 1.09 15.95
CA SER A 496 -28.51 0.30 17.01
C SER A 496 -27.39 -0.56 16.44
N LEU A 497 -26.25 -0.60 17.15
CA LEU A 497 -25.08 -1.37 16.75
C LEU A 497 -25.22 -2.84 17.17
N ARG A 498 -25.08 -3.77 16.22
CA ARG A 498 -25.18 -5.22 16.47
C ARG A 498 -23.82 -5.84 16.80
N PHE A 499 -23.85 -7.04 17.37
CA PHE A 499 -22.67 -7.90 17.57
C PHE A 499 -21.80 -8.08 16.32
N SER A 500 -22.41 -8.09 15.12
CA SER A 500 -21.70 -8.25 13.85
C SER A 500 -20.84 -7.05 13.47
N GLY A 501 -20.85 -5.95 14.25
CA GLY A 501 -20.20 -4.69 13.88
C GLY A 501 -20.96 -3.93 12.79
N ARG A 502 -22.28 -4.12 12.71
CA ARG A 502 -23.16 -3.49 11.72
C ARG A 502 -24.36 -2.86 12.43
N TRP A 503 -24.82 -1.72 11.93
CA TRP A 503 -26.00 -1.03 12.45
C TRP A 503 -27.29 -1.50 11.79
N LYS A 504 -28.33 -1.59 12.62
CA LYS A 504 -29.72 -1.60 12.18
C LYS A 504 -30.27 -0.18 12.19
N HIS A 505 -31.18 0.11 11.27
CA HIS A 505 -31.83 1.41 11.15
C HIS A 505 -33.34 1.28 11.21
N ASP A 506 -33.97 2.24 11.89
CA ASP A 506 -35.42 2.33 11.96
C ASP A 506 -36.00 2.97 10.69
N ILE A 507 -37.16 2.49 10.26
CA ILE A 507 -37.80 2.97 9.02
C ILE A 507 -38.25 4.43 9.12
N ALA A 508 -38.67 4.89 10.31
CA ALA A 508 -39.07 6.28 10.52
C ALA A 508 -37.84 7.21 10.43
N TYR A 509 -36.70 6.78 10.98
CA TYR A 509 -35.44 7.50 10.84
C TYR A 509 -35.01 7.65 9.38
N ILE A 510 -35.05 6.58 8.59
CA ILE A 510 -34.72 6.64 7.15
C ILE A 510 -35.67 7.58 6.40
N SER A 511 -36.97 7.54 6.72
CA SER A 511 -37.99 8.40 6.10
C SER A 511 -37.81 9.89 6.44
N GLU A 512 -37.44 10.17 7.70
CA GLU A 512 -37.10 11.52 8.16
C GLU A 512 -35.90 12.09 7.41
N LEU A 513 -34.83 11.30 7.25
CA LEU A 513 -33.65 11.70 6.49
C LEU A 513 -33.98 12.00 5.04
N GLY A 514 -34.75 11.14 4.37
CA GLY A 514 -35.19 11.39 3.00
C GLY A 514 -35.88 12.75 2.86
N SER A 515 -36.85 13.02 3.74
CA SER A 515 -37.60 14.29 3.74
C SER A 515 -36.69 15.49 4.06
N HIS A 516 -35.82 15.37 5.06
CA HIS A 516 -34.92 16.44 5.49
C HIS A 516 -33.94 16.87 4.40
N PHE A 517 -33.44 15.92 3.60
CA PHE A 517 -32.45 16.19 2.56
C PHE A 517 -33.06 16.35 1.15
N GLY A 518 -34.38 16.52 1.04
CA GLY A 518 -35.04 16.79 -0.24
C GLY A 518 -35.07 15.59 -1.18
N PHE A 519 -35.34 14.41 -0.63
CA PHE A 519 -35.57 13.19 -1.38
C PHE A 519 -37.02 12.70 -1.25
N ALA A 520 -37.58 12.22 -2.36
CA ALA A 520 -38.84 11.50 -2.39
C ALA A 520 -38.59 9.99 -2.41
N LEU A 521 -39.25 9.23 -1.53
CA LEU A 521 -39.20 7.77 -1.55
C LEU A 521 -40.02 7.25 -2.74
N ILE A 522 -39.37 6.56 -3.68
CA ILE A 522 -40.03 6.02 -4.89
C ILE A 522 -40.17 4.49 -4.86
N HIS A 523 -39.36 3.81 -4.04
CA HIS A 523 -39.48 2.37 -3.81
C HIS A 523 -38.90 1.99 -2.45
N SER A 524 -39.58 1.07 -1.77
CA SER A 524 -39.06 0.38 -0.60
C SER A 524 -39.53 -1.07 -0.60
N GLU A 525 -38.64 -2.00 -0.33
CA GLU A 525 -38.99 -3.41 -0.15
C GLU A 525 -38.13 -4.06 0.93
N ARG A 526 -38.72 -5.05 1.62
CA ARG A 526 -38.00 -5.87 2.61
C ARG A 526 -37.57 -7.17 1.94
N ILE A 527 -36.28 -7.46 2.02
CA ILE A 527 -35.71 -8.73 1.57
C ILE A 527 -35.31 -9.59 2.77
N GLU A 528 -35.42 -10.91 2.60
CA GLU A 528 -35.01 -11.88 3.61
C GLU A 528 -33.88 -12.77 3.11
N ASP A 529 -33.02 -13.16 4.03
CA ASP A 529 -31.97 -14.16 3.81
C ASP A 529 -32.02 -15.16 4.96
N THR A 530 -31.81 -16.44 4.65
CA THR A 530 -31.80 -17.49 5.66
C THR A 530 -30.37 -17.63 6.19
N GLN A 531 -30.22 -17.66 7.52
CA GLN A 531 -28.94 -17.79 8.19
C GLN A 531 -28.73 -19.19 8.80
N PRO A 532 -28.75 -20.31 8.04
CA PRO A 532 -28.23 -21.56 8.59
C PRO A 532 -26.70 -21.45 8.65
N PHE A 533 -26.16 -21.22 9.84
CA PHE A 533 -24.76 -21.54 10.14
C PHE A 533 -24.70 -23.04 10.34
N GLN A 534 -23.81 -23.77 9.69
CA GLN A 534 -23.49 -25.14 10.07
C GLN A 534 -22.08 -25.17 10.67
N GLN A 535 -21.94 -25.80 11.83
CA GLN A 535 -20.65 -26.19 12.37
C GLN A 535 -19.92 -27.11 11.39
N ALA A 536 -18.61 -27.27 11.56
CA ALA A 536 -17.81 -28.22 10.76
C ALA A 536 -18.31 -29.69 10.89
N ASN A 537 -19.12 -30.01 11.89
CA ASN A 537 -19.77 -31.31 12.09
C ASN A 537 -21.21 -31.38 11.49
N GLY A 538 -21.68 -30.33 10.82
CA GLY A 538 -23.01 -30.23 10.21
C GLY A 538 -24.13 -29.68 11.10
N GLU A 539 -23.87 -29.43 12.40
CA GLU A 539 -24.88 -28.93 13.34
C GLU A 539 -25.20 -27.44 13.12
N PRO A 540 -26.48 -27.02 13.10
CA PRO A 540 -26.81 -25.63 12.88
C PRO A 540 -26.49 -24.74 14.10
N ILE A 541 -25.73 -23.65 13.94
CA ILE A 541 -25.67 -22.56 14.94
C ILE A 541 -26.71 -21.50 14.58
N ARG A 542 -27.62 -21.21 15.50
CA ARG A 542 -28.55 -20.10 15.32
C ARG A 542 -27.98 -18.87 16.01
N ARG A 543 -27.44 -17.92 15.23
CA ARG A 543 -27.04 -16.59 15.74
C ARG A 543 -28.20 -15.63 15.86
N VAL A 544 -29.30 -15.90 15.14
CA VAL A 544 -30.59 -15.20 15.25
C VAL A 544 -31.64 -16.22 15.68
N SER A 545 -32.53 -15.81 16.59
CA SER A 545 -33.51 -16.67 17.27
C SER A 545 -34.42 -17.45 16.30
N ASP A 546 -34.73 -16.87 15.14
CA ASP A 546 -35.58 -17.42 14.08
C ASP A 546 -34.80 -17.95 12.86
N GLY A 547 -33.47 -17.76 12.83
CA GLY A 547 -32.63 -18.14 11.69
C GLY A 547 -32.83 -17.31 10.42
N LYS A 548 -33.52 -16.16 10.52
CA LYS A 548 -33.74 -15.24 9.40
C LYS A 548 -33.08 -13.89 9.65
N ALA A 549 -32.57 -13.29 8.58
CA ALA A 549 -32.13 -11.90 8.58
C ALA A 549 -32.94 -11.10 7.58
N PHE A 550 -33.20 -9.84 7.93
CA PHE A 550 -33.94 -8.91 7.10
C PHE A 550 -33.08 -7.69 6.77
N SER A 551 -33.22 -7.24 5.53
CA SER A 551 -32.68 -5.96 5.09
C SER A 551 -33.77 -5.22 4.33
N ASP A 552 -33.81 -3.91 4.50
CA ASP A 552 -34.72 -3.04 3.77
C ASP A 552 -33.95 -2.35 2.65
N VAL A 553 -34.50 -2.41 1.45
CA VAL A 553 -34.00 -1.78 0.23
C VAL A 553 -34.79 -0.51 -0.02
N TYR A 554 -34.11 0.58 -0.38
CA TYR A 554 -34.71 1.87 -0.64
C TYR A 554 -34.18 2.49 -1.93
N LEU A 555 -35.08 3.12 -2.70
CA LEU A 555 -34.73 4.07 -3.75
C LEU A 555 -35.36 5.43 -3.39
N PHE A 556 -34.50 6.43 -3.23
CA PHE A 556 -34.87 7.81 -3.00
C PHE A 556 -34.49 8.65 -4.21
N GLN A 557 -35.42 9.42 -4.74
CA GLN A 557 -35.17 10.34 -5.85
C GLN A 557 -34.99 11.75 -5.33
N LYS A 558 -33.92 12.43 -5.75
CA LYS A 558 -33.66 13.83 -5.39
C LYS A 558 -34.70 14.72 -6.07
N SER A 559 -35.38 15.56 -5.29
CA SER A 559 -36.36 16.51 -5.81
C SER A 559 -35.77 17.42 -6.88
N GLU A 560 -36.58 17.75 -7.89
CA GLU A 560 -36.18 18.67 -8.98
C GLU A 560 -36.13 20.14 -8.52
N ASP A 561 -36.85 20.48 -7.44
CA ASP A 561 -37.12 21.84 -6.97
C ASP A 561 -35.99 22.49 -6.14
N ASN A 562 -34.74 22.42 -6.60
CA ASN A 562 -33.64 23.22 -6.04
C ASN A 562 -33.00 24.10 -7.12
N MET A 563 -33.81 25.00 -7.70
CA MET A 563 -33.35 26.20 -8.43
C MET A 563 -33.82 27.46 -7.74
#